data_AF-A0A950X1C5-F1
#
_entry.id   AF-A0A950X1C5-F1
#
_cell.length_a   1.000
_cell.length_b   1.000
_cell.length_c   1.000
_cell.angle_alpha   90.00
_cell.angle_beta   90.00
_cell.angle_gamma   90.00
#
_symmetry.space_group_name_H-M   'P 1'
#
loop_
_entity.id
_entity.type
_entity.pdbx_description
1 polymer ?
#
loop_
_entity_poly.entity_id
_entity_poly.type
_entity_poly.pdbx_seq_one_letter_code
_entity_poly.pdbx_strand_id
1 'polypeptide(L)'
;MTSYEIFSYCSSQLANEILAYLQEKEKPVYRAVIQNLAVQRKLRPVFVERKPKVERHAWLHQELARKPAGEIATQVLQIWLLGSQPSLICEFLDALEIKHDGKGVVDELPPEPDAEKVRAAVDQILEHYPPEIVAVYLQMFRLMDERGWKHLAEILSTNERLRLPESPDACPDERISNQ
;
A
#
# COMPACT_ATOMS: atom_id res chain seq x y z
N MET A 1 -9.92 -4.23 -3.11
CA MET A 1 -8.89 -4.72 -2.20
C MET A 1 -8.61 -3.63 -1.20
N THR A 2 -8.40 -3.98 0.07
CA THR A 2 -8.15 -3.09 1.21
C THR A 2 -6.66 -3.05 1.55
N SER A 3 -6.21 -2.12 2.38
CA SER A 3 -4.78 -1.89 2.64
C SER A 3 -4.06 -3.08 3.30
N TYR A 4 -4.72 -3.83 4.19
CA TYR A 4 -4.11 -5.03 4.76
C TYR A 4 -4.02 -6.16 3.73
N GLU A 5 -4.98 -6.25 2.81
CA GLU A 5 -4.91 -7.20 1.69
C GLU A 5 -3.75 -6.84 0.76
N ILE A 6 -3.51 -5.53 0.51
CA ILE A 6 -2.31 -5.08 -0.21
C ILE A 6 -1.05 -5.65 0.44
N PHE A 7 -0.90 -5.53 1.76
CA PHE A 7 0.25 -6.14 2.46
C PHE A 7 0.28 -7.67 2.39
N SER A 8 -0.88 -8.35 2.35
CA SER A 8 -0.92 -9.81 2.21
C SER A 8 -0.46 -10.29 0.83
N TYR A 9 -0.67 -9.50 -0.23
CA TYR A 9 -0.27 -9.83 -1.60
C TYR A 9 1.06 -9.18 -2.01
N CYS A 10 1.54 -8.19 -1.24
CA CYS A 10 2.81 -7.53 -1.48
C CYS A 10 3.98 -8.48 -1.17
N SER A 11 4.99 -8.47 -2.04
CA SER A 11 6.21 -9.24 -1.87
C SER A 11 6.96 -8.84 -0.61
N SER A 12 7.67 -9.79 0.00
CA SER A 12 8.52 -9.48 1.16
C SER A 12 9.60 -8.46 0.83
N GLN A 13 10.02 -8.34 -0.42
CA GLN A 13 10.99 -7.33 -0.85
C GLN A 13 10.39 -5.93 -0.76
N LEU A 14 9.22 -5.70 -1.35
CA LEU A 14 8.55 -4.41 -1.31
C LEU A 14 8.10 -4.06 0.12
N ALA A 15 7.60 -5.02 0.89
CA ALA A 15 7.29 -4.81 2.31
C ALA A 15 8.53 -4.38 3.12
N ASN A 16 9.68 -4.98 2.86
CA ASN A 16 10.95 -4.58 3.48
C ASN A 16 11.38 -3.17 3.07
N GLU A 17 11.20 -2.79 1.81
CA GLU A 17 11.48 -1.44 1.30
C GLU A 17 10.62 -0.39 2.01
N ILE A 18 9.30 -0.62 2.09
CA ILE A 18 8.35 0.24 2.80
C ILE A 18 8.78 0.43 4.26
N LEU A 19 9.04 -0.68 4.96
CA LEU A 19 9.43 -0.63 6.38
C LEU A 19 10.81 0.00 6.59
N ALA A 20 11.74 -0.17 5.65
CA ALA A 20 13.05 0.48 5.69
C ALA A 20 12.92 2.01 5.48
N TYR A 21 12.09 2.45 4.53
CA TYR A 21 11.79 3.87 4.35
C TYR A 21 11.25 4.49 5.65
N LEU A 22 10.26 3.83 6.29
CA LEU A 22 9.72 4.32 7.56
C LEU A 22 10.80 4.36 8.64
N GLN A 23 11.63 3.33 8.75
CA GLN A 23 12.71 3.29 9.76
C GLN A 23 13.73 4.41 9.58
N GLU A 24 14.04 4.79 8.34
CA GLU A 24 15.10 5.74 8.02
C GLU A 24 14.61 7.19 7.99
N LYS A 25 13.45 7.42 7.38
CA LYS A 25 12.89 8.75 7.10
C LYS A 25 11.79 9.15 8.08
N GLU A 26 10.99 8.17 8.54
CA GLU A 26 9.79 8.41 9.37
C GLU A 26 9.87 7.69 10.72
N LYS A 27 10.99 7.87 11.44
CA LYS A 27 11.28 7.18 12.71
C LYS A 27 10.14 7.22 13.74
N PRO A 28 9.44 8.36 13.96
CA PRO A 28 8.30 8.40 14.88
C PRO A 28 7.16 7.47 14.43
N VAL A 29 6.85 7.45 13.13
CA VAL A 29 5.83 6.60 12.52
C VAL A 29 6.22 5.13 12.65
N TYR A 30 7.47 4.78 12.32
CA TYR A 30 7.97 3.41 12.46
C TYR A 30 7.83 2.87 13.89
N ARG A 31 8.16 3.69 14.89
CA ARG A 31 7.97 3.34 16.30
C ARG A 31 6.48 3.18 16.64
N ALA A 32 5.63 4.10 16.19
CA ALA A 32 4.19 4.02 16.41
C ALA A 32 3.58 2.74 15.81
N VAL A 33 4.01 2.34 14.61
CA VAL A 33 3.58 1.08 13.97
C VAL A 33 3.95 -0.12 14.83
N ILE A 34 5.21 -0.20 15.31
CA ILE A 34 5.63 -1.29 16.21
C ILE A 34 4.77 -1.32 17.48
N GLN A 35 4.55 -0.16 18.10
CA GLN A 35 3.79 -0.05 19.35
C GLN A 35 2.34 -0.52 19.17
N ASN A 36 1.66 -0.01 18.14
CA ASN A 36 0.26 -0.35 17.86
C ASN A 36 0.10 -1.84 17.53
N LEU A 37 0.93 -2.39 16.63
CA LEU A 37 0.84 -3.80 16.26
C LEU A 37 1.19 -4.74 17.43
N ALA A 38 2.17 -4.37 18.26
CA ALA A 38 2.51 -5.15 19.45
C ALA A 38 1.35 -5.16 20.46
N VAL A 39 0.70 -4.01 20.69
CA VAL A 39 -0.49 -3.92 21.56
C VAL A 39 -1.64 -4.77 21.01
N GLN A 40 -1.91 -4.74 19.70
CA GLN A 40 -2.92 -5.60 19.08
C GLN A 40 -2.64 -7.10 19.32
N ARG A 41 -1.37 -7.49 19.40
CA ARG A 41 -0.93 -8.86 19.71
C ARG A 41 -0.71 -9.13 21.20
N LYS A 42 -1.06 -8.19 22.08
CA LYS A 42 -0.85 -8.27 23.54
C LYS A 42 0.63 -8.51 23.92
N LEU A 43 1.55 -8.03 23.09
CA LEU A 43 2.99 -8.09 23.30
C LEU A 43 3.51 -6.75 23.84
N ARG A 44 4.55 -6.80 24.67
CA ARG A 44 5.28 -5.57 25.01
C ARG A 44 6.10 -5.12 23.80
N PRO A 45 5.95 -3.87 23.33
CA PRO A 45 6.64 -3.36 22.13
C PRO A 45 8.16 -3.56 22.14
N VAL A 46 8.79 -3.45 23.32
CA VAL A 46 10.23 -3.68 23.50
C VAL A 46 10.70 -5.07 23.00
N PHE A 47 9.85 -6.10 23.05
CA PHE A 47 10.20 -7.42 22.52
C PHE A 47 10.32 -7.42 21.00
N VAL A 48 9.52 -6.60 20.31
CA VAL A 48 9.58 -6.43 18.86
C VAL A 48 10.78 -5.55 18.50
N GLU A 49 10.99 -4.45 19.23
CA GLU A 49 12.09 -3.50 18.98
C GLU A 49 13.47 -4.17 19.05
N ARG A 50 13.64 -5.13 19.98
CA ARG A 50 14.89 -5.89 20.20
C ARG A 50 15.18 -6.96 19.14
N LYS A 51 14.21 -7.31 18.29
CA LYS A 51 14.43 -8.29 17.22
C LYS A 51 15.49 -7.79 16.23
N PRO A 52 16.30 -8.68 15.64
CA PRO A 52 17.10 -8.34 14.47
C PRO A 52 16.24 -7.70 13.38
N LYS A 53 16.80 -6.76 12.60
CA LYS A 53 16.03 -5.98 11.60
C LYS A 53 15.21 -6.87 10.66
N VAL A 54 15.81 -7.96 10.17
CA VAL A 54 15.17 -8.91 9.24
C VAL A 54 13.95 -9.57 9.90
N GLU A 55 14.12 -10.15 11.09
CA GLU A 55 13.01 -10.77 11.83
C GLU A 55 11.92 -9.77 12.21
N ARG A 56 12.33 -8.53 12.57
CA ARG A 56 11.40 -7.47 12.94
C ARG A 56 10.55 -7.06 11.74
N HIS A 57 11.15 -6.87 10.57
CA HIS A 57 10.41 -6.48 9.38
C HIS A 57 9.52 -7.61 8.87
N ALA A 58 9.98 -8.86 8.91
CA ALA A 58 9.15 -10.02 8.61
C ALA A 58 7.91 -10.08 9.53
N TRP A 59 8.10 -9.86 10.84
CA TRP A 59 6.98 -9.81 11.78
C TRP A 59 6.05 -8.64 11.49
N LEU A 60 6.57 -7.42 11.26
CA LEU A 60 5.75 -6.26 10.92
C LEU A 60 4.94 -6.47 9.64
N HIS A 61 5.55 -7.06 8.61
CA HIS A 61 4.85 -7.40 7.36
C HIS A 61 3.68 -8.36 7.63
N GLN A 62 3.91 -9.43 8.38
CA GLN A 62 2.86 -10.39 8.74
C GLN A 62 1.72 -9.75 9.54
N GLU A 63 2.02 -8.83 10.46
CA GLU A 63 1.00 -8.15 11.24
C GLU A 63 0.23 -7.12 10.41
N LEU A 64 0.89 -6.37 9.53
CA LEU A 64 0.26 -5.40 8.62
C LEU A 64 -0.66 -6.08 7.59
N ALA A 65 -0.38 -7.34 7.26
CA ALA A 65 -1.22 -8.15 6.36
C ALA A 65 -2.53 -8.65 7.03
N ARG A 66 -2.77 -8.35 8.31
CA ARG A 66 -3.98 -8.79 9.01
C ARG A 66 -5.06 -7.73 9.02
N LYS A 67 -6.33 -8.16 8.92
CA LYS A 67 -7.51 -7.30 8.93
C LYS A 67 -7.55 -6.25 10.05
N PRO A 68 -7.21 -6.56 11.33
CA PRO A 68 -7.19 -5.56 12.41
C PRO A 68 -6.15 -4.45 12.24
N ALA A 69 -5.14 -4.67 11.40
CA ALA A 69 -4.12 -3.66 11.09
C ALA A 69 -4.53 -2.74 9.93
N GLY A 70 -5.75 -2.86 9.39
CA GLY A 70 -6.19 -2.14 8.19
C GLY A 70 -5.91 -0.63 8.19
N GLU A 71 -6.23 0.08 9.27
CA GLU A 71 -5.96 1.52 9.39
C GLU A 71 -4.46 1.82 9.45
N ILE A 72 -3.70 1.02 10.21
CA ILE A 72 -2.23 1.16 10.31
C ILE A 72 -1.59 0.90 8.94
N ALA A 73 -2.06 -0.13 8.24
CA ALA A 73 -1.62 -0.46 6.88
C ALA A 73 -1.90 0.68 5.90
N THR A 74 -3.10 1.29 5.93
CA THR A 74 -3.43 2.47 5.12
C THR A 74 -2.45 3.61 5.39
N GLN A 75 -2.22 3.93 6.66
CA GLN A 75 -1.31 5.01 7.04
C GLN A 75 0.12 4.75 6.59
N VAL A 76 0.63 3.52 6.77
CA VAL A 76 1.97 3.13 6.34
C VAL A 76 2.13 3.29 4.82
N LEU A 77 1.18 2.77 4.04
CA LEU A 77 1.22 2.86 2.58
C LEU A 77 1.14 4.31 2.10
N GLN A 78 0.26 5.12 2.69
CA GLN A 78 0.12 6.53 2.32
C GLN A 78 1.42 7.31 2.57
N ILE A 79 2.03 7.13 3.74
CA ILE A 79 3.29 7.81 4.09
C ILE A 79 4.43 7.36 3.17
N TRP A 80 4.53 6.07 2.87
CA TRP A 80 5.54 5.57 1.95
C TRP A 80 5.33 6.04 0.51
N LEU A 81 4.10 6.02 0.00
CA LEU A 81 3.79 6.47 -1.36
C LEU A 81 4.13 7.95 -1.55
N LEU A 82 3.66 8.83 -0.66
CA LEU A 82 3.92 10.26 -0.76
C LEU A 82 5.39 10.62 -0.53
N GLY A 83 6.09 9.83 0.28
CA GLY A 83 7.48 10.10 0.64
C GLY A 83 8.53 9.49 -0.31
N SER A 84 8.25 8.31 -0.85
CA SER A 84 9.19 7.52 -1.65
C SER A 84 8.81 7.42 -3.12
N GLN A 85 7.54 7.63 -3.46
CA GLN A 85 7.03 7.52 -4.83
C GLN A 85 6.34 8.80 -5.34
N PRO A 86 6.79 10.03 -5.00
CA PRO A 86 6.11 11.24 -5.46
C PRO A 86 6.15 11.39 -6.99
N SER A 87 7.22 10.94 -7.65
CA SER A 87 7.35 10.99 -9.12
C SER A 87 6.28 10.15 -9.82
N LEU A 88 6.06 8.91 -9.38
CA LEU A 88 5.00 8.03 -9.87
C LEU A 88 3.63 8.70 -9.75
N ILE A 89 3.34 9.27 -8.58
CA ILE A 89 2.05 9.88 -8.30
C ILE A 89 1.85 11.11 -9.19
N CYS A 90 2.86 11.98 -9.30
CA CYS A 90 2.78 13.17 -10.13
C CYS A 90 2.64 12.80 -11.61
N GLU A 91 3.41 11.85 -12.14
CA GLU A 91 3.30 11.41 -13.54
C GLU A 91 1.92 10.85 -13.88
N PHE A 92 1.31 10.08 -12.98
CA PHE A 92 -0.07 9.60 -13.18
C PHE A 92 -1.08 10.75 -13.19
N LEU A 93 -0.95 11.71 -12.27
CA LEU A 93 -1.85 12.87 -12.19
C LEU A 93 -1.67 13.81 -13.39
N ASP A 94 -0.42 14.05 -13.80
CA ASP A 94 -0.07 14.86 -14.98
C ASP A 94 -0.62 14.23 -16.26
N ALA A 95 -0.51 12.90 -16.44
CA ALA A 95 -1.08 12.18 -17.58
C ALA A 95 -2.60 12.31 -17.67
N LEU A 96 -3.27 12.52 -16.53
CA LEU A 96 -4.71 12.75 -16.44
C LEU A 96 -5.09 14.23 -16.41
N GLU A 97 -4.12 15.12 -16.54
CA GLU A 97 -4.29 16.58 -16.49
C GLU A 97 -4.91 17.06 -15.14
N ILE A 98 -4.66 16.31 -14.06
CA ILE A 98 -5.17 16.62 -12.71
C ILE A 98 -4.18 17.54 -12.01
N LYS A 99 -4.66 18.69 -11.56
CA LYS A 99 -3.83 19.64 -10.82
C LYS A 99 -3.46 19.09 -9.43
N HIS A 100 -2.17 19.03 -9.14
CA HIS A 100 -1.63 18.58 -7.85
C HIS A 100 -0.58 19.56 -7.30
N ASP A 101 -0.21 19.40 -6.03
CA ASP A 101 0.75 20.26 -5.32
C ASP A 101 2.24 19.96 -5.62
N GLY A 102 2.51 19.12 -6.62
CA GLY A 102 3.86 18.60 -6.92
C GLY A 102 4.38 17.52 -5.96
N LYS A 103 3.58 17.10 -4.97
CA LYS A 103 3.90 16.00 -4.02
C LYS A 103 2.88 14.87 -4.07
N GLY A 104 2.01 14.88 -5.08
CA GLY A 104 0.95 13.90 -5.24
C GLY A 104 -0.27 14.13 -4.35
N VAL A 105 -0.41 15.32 -3.74
CA VAL A 105 -1.63 15.71 -3.03
C VAL A 105 -2.52 16.51 -3.97
N VAL A 106 -3.80 16.14 -3.99
CA VAL A 106 -4.85 16.78 -4.79
C VAL A 106 -5.89 17.34 -3.82
N ASP A 107 -6.27 18.61 -3.98
CA ASP A 107 -7.26 19.26 -3.12
C ASP A 107 -8.68 18.73 -3.37
N GLU A 108 -9.03 18.53 -4.64
CA GLU A 108 -10.30 17.94 -5.06
C GLU A 108 -10.09 17.06 -6.29
N LEU A 109 -10.38 15.77 -6.17
CA LEU A 109 -10.29 14.86 -7.30
C LEU A 109 -11.43 15.16 -8.28
N PRO A 110 -11.15 15.41 -9.57
CA PRO A 110 -12.19 15.55 -10.58
C PRO A 110 -12.96 14.23 -10.77
N PRO A 111 -14.13 14.25 -11.45
CA PRO A 111 -14.78 13.02 -11.88
C PRO A 111 -13.84 12.19 -12.77
N GLU A 112 -14.06 10.87 -12.78
CA GLU A 112 -13.27 9.94 -13.57
C GLU A 112 -13.21 10.38 -15.04
N PRO A 113 -12.00 10.58 -15.61
CA PRO A 113 -11.84 10.91 -17.01
C PRO A 113 -12.19 9.71 -17.90
N ASP A 114 -12.20 9.90 -19.22
CA ASP A 114 -12.51 8.84 -20.17
C ASP A 114 -11.63 7.59 -19.96
N ALA A 115 -12.21 6.41 -20.16
CA ALA A 115 -11.54 5.13 -19.98
C ALA A 115 -10.22 5.02 -20.76
N GLU A 116 -10.16 5.63 -21.95
CA GLU A 116 -8.94 5.68 -22.77
C GLU A 116 -7.83 6.49 -22.12
N LYS A 117 -8.15 7.63 -21.48
CA LYS A 117 -7.17 8.44 -20.75
C LYS A 117 -6.67 7.71 -19.52
N VAL A 118 -7.55 7.08 -18.75
CA VAL A 118 -7.17 6.28 -17.56
C VAL A 118 -6.22 5.14 -17.99
N ARG A 119 -6.57 4.41 -19.04
CA ARG A 119 -5.73 3.31 -19.56
C ARG A 119 -4.38 3.81 -20.05
N ALA A 120 -4.35 4.90 -20.82
CA ALA A 120 -3.09 5.49 -21.30
C ALA A 120 -2.18 5.95 -20.15
N ALA A 121 -2.74 6.58 -19.12
CA ALA A 121 -2.00 7.00 -17.93
C ALA A 121 -1.43 5.80 -17.15
N VAL A 122 -2.22 4.72 -17.00
CA VAL A 122 -1.77 3.47 -16.37
C VAL A 122 -0.66 2.80 -17.18
N ASP A 123 -0.79 2.72 -18.50
CA ASP A 123 0.22 2.14 -19.38
C ASP A 123 1.52 2.96 -19.31
N GLN A 124 1.43 4.29 -19.28
CA GLN A 124 2.60 5.18 -19.16
C GLN A 124 3.39 4.94 -17.87
N ILE A 125 2.73 4.86 -16.71
CA ILE A 125 3.44 4.59 -15.44
C ILE A 125 3.96 3.16 -15.36
N LEU A 126 3.30 2.19 -16.02
CA LEU A 126 3.79 0.81 -16.10
C LEU A 126 5.04 0.64 -16.95
N GLU A 127 5.32 1.56 -17.89
CA GLU A 127 6.57 1.56 -18.67
C GLU A 127 7.77 2.06 -17.87
N HIS A 128 7.54 2.95 -16.90
CA HIS A 128 8.61 3.63 -16.15
C HIS A 128 8.85 3.04 -14.75
N TYR A 129 7.83 2.41 -14.16
CA TYR A 129 7.86 1.96 -12.76
C TYR A 129 7.58 0.45 -12.63
N PRO A 130 8.07 -0.20 -11.55
CA PRO A 130 7.76 -1.59 -11.29
C PRO A 130 6.25 -1.83 -11.17
N PRO A 131 5.71 -2.88 -11.82
CA PRO A 131 4.27 -3.15 -11.85
C PRO A 131 3.67 -3.32 -10.45
N GLU A 132 4.42 -3.89 -9.52
CA GLU A 132 3.99 -4.08 -8.13
C GLU A 132 3.75 -2.74 -7.41
N ILE A 133 4.65 -1.76 -7.60
CA ILE A 133 4.53 -0.42 -7.00
C ILE A 133 3.34 0.32 -7.62
N VAL A 134 3.19 0.23 -8.94
CA VAL A 134 2.05 0.80 -9.66
C VAL A 134 0.74 0.21 -9.14
N ALA A 135 0.66 -1.12 -8.99
CA ALA A 135 -0.52 -1.79 -8.46
C ALA A 135 -0.87 -1.33 -7.04
N VAL A 136 0.12 -1.22 -6.14
CA VAL A 136 -0.07 -0.70 -4.78
C VAL A 136 -0.64 0.71 -4.81
N TYR A 137 -0.06 1.60 -5.62
CA TYR A 137 -0.50 2.98 -5.76
C TYR A 137 -1.96 3.06 -6.26
N LEU A 138 -2.29 2.38 -7.37
CA LEU A 138 -3.63 2.42 -7.94
C LEU A 138 -4.70 1.83 -7.00
N GLN A 139 -4.36 0.79 -6.24
CA GLN A 139 -5.25 0.24 -5.23
C GLN A 139 -5.46 1.22 -4.07
N MET A 140 -4.39 1.91 -3.63
CA MET A 140 -4.51 2.97 -2.62
C MET A 140 -5.32 4.16 -3.13
N PHE A 141 -5.11 4.60 -4.37
CA PHE A 141 -5.86 5.68 -5.00
C PHE A 141 -7.37 5.36 -5.02
N ARG A 142 -7.72 4.13 -5.40
CA ARG A 142 -9.11 3.65 -5.36
C ARG A 142 -9.71 3.65 -3.95
N LEU A 143 -8.91 3.38 -2.91
CA LEU A 143 -9.37 3.40 -1.52
C LEU A 143 -9.58 4.81 -0.98
N MET A 144 -8.91 5.81 -1.55
CA MET A 144 -9.03 7.21 -1.15
C MET A 144 -10.25 7.91 -1.76
N ASP A 145 -10.66 7.52 -2.97
CA ASP A 145 -11.84 8.08 -3.62
C ASP A 145 -13.09 7.22 -3.37
N GLU A 146 -13.97 7.68 -2.48
CA GLU A 146 -15.26 7.04 -2.20
C GLU A 146 -16.18 7.00 -3.43
N ARG A 147 -15.96 7.88 -4.42
CA ARG A 147 -16.75 7.89 -5.67
C ARG A 147 -16.45 6.66 -6.53
N GLY A 148 -15.23 6.14 -6.44
CA GLY A 148 -14.77 4.91 -7.08
C GLY A 148 -14.75 4.98 -8.61
N TRP A 149 -13.57 5.17 -9.18
CA TRP A 149 -13.35 5.12 -10.63
C TRP A 149 -13.63 3.72 -11.18
N LYS A 150 -14.68 3.59 -12.01
CA LYS A 150 -15.17 2.31 -12.50
C LYS A 150 -14.23 1.70 -13.54
N HIS A 151 -13.73 2.52 -14.46
CA HIS A 151 -12.80 2.07 -15.49
C HIS A 151 -11.46 1.70 -14.87
N LEU A 152 -11.00 2.44 -13.86
CA LEU A 152 -9.80 2.05 -13.10
C LEU A 152 -9.98 0.69 -12.41
N ALA A 153 -11.13 0.43 -11.79
CA ALA A 153 -11.42 -0.85 -11.16
C ALA A 153 -11.45 -2.01 -12.17
N GLU A 154 -11.98 -1.77 -13.38
CA GLU A 154 -11.99 -2.74 -14.48
C GLU A 154 -10.58 -3.03 -15.01
N ILE A 155 -9.75 -1.99 -15.18
CA ILE A 155 -8.34 -2.11 -15.57
C ILE A 155 -7.57 -2.94 -14.54
N LEU A 156 -7.74 -2.66 -13.25
CA LEU A 156 -7.10 -3.43 -12.17
C LEU A 156 -7.53 -4.90 -12.12
N SER A 157 -8.74 -5.21 -12.59
CA SER A 157 -9.27 -6.58 -12.60
C SER A 157 -8.85 -7.35 -13.86
N THR A 158 -8.60 -6.65 -14.97
CA THR A 158 -8.32 -7.25 -16.28
C THR A 158 -6.82 -7.33 -16.57
N ASN A 159 -6.03 -6.39 -16.06
CA ASN A 159 -4.62 -6.27 -16.40
C ASN A 159 -3.74 -7.17 -15.50
N GLU A 160 -3.25 -8.28 -16.06
CA GLU A 160 -2.41 -9.24 -15.34
C GLU A 160 -1.13 -8.61 -14.77
N ARG A 161 -0.61 -7.53 -15.37
CA ARG A 161 0.58 -6.82 -14.88
C ARG A 161 0.32 -6.12 -13.55
N LEU A 162 -0.93 -5.76 -13.25
CA LEU A 162 -1.32 -5.08 -12.01
C LEU A 162 -1.76 -6.07 -10.93
N ARG A 163 -1.67 -7.38 -11.20
CA ARG A 163 -1.99 -8.41 -10.22
C ARG A 163 -0.82 -8.55 -9.26
N LEU A 164 -1.06 -8.16 -8.00
CA LEU A 164 -0.11 -8.45 -6.93
C LEU A 164 0.06 -9.97 -6.80
N PRO A 165 1.28 -10.47 -6.51
CA PRO A 165 1.52 -11.89 -6.41
C PRO A 165 0.58 -12.50 -5.34
N GLU A 166 -0.12 -13.57 -5.70
CA GLU A 166 -0.88 -14.35 -4.72
C GLU A 166 0.13 -14.92 -3.72
N SER A 167 0.18 -14.36 -2.51
CA SER A 167 1.12 -14.83 -1.49
C SER A 167 0.74 -16.27 -1.09
N PRO A 168 1.65 -17.24 -1.22
CA PRO A 168 1.40 -18.62 -0.80
C PRO A 168 1.31 -18.75 0.73
N ASP A 169 1.60 -17.68 1.48
CA ASP A 169 1.64 -17.62 2.95
C ASP A 169 0.43 -16.89 3.56
N ALA A 170 -0.69 -16.79 2.83
CA ALA A 170 -1.96 -16.37 3.41
C ALA A 170 -2.34 -17.33 4.54
N CYS A 171 -1.91 -16.98 5.75
CA CYS A 171 -2.15 -17.71 6.98
C CYS A 171 -3.63 -18.07 7.02
N PRO A 172 -4.00 -19.37 7.03
CA PRO A 172 -5.39 -19.76 7.03
C PRO A 172 -6.05 -19.09 8.23
N ASP A 173 -7.04 -18.26 7.92
CA ASP A 173 -7.92 -17.58 8.86
C ASP A 173 -8.24 -18.58 9.97
N GLU A 174 -7.83 -18.23 11.20
CA GLU A 174 -8.00 -19.04 12.39
C GLU A 174 -9.51 -19.18 12.60
N ARG A 175 -10.09 -20.18 11.93
CA ARG A 175 -11.50 -20.54 12.03
C ARG A 175 -11.76 -20.83 13.49
N ILE A 176 -12.41 -19.87 14.12
CA ILE A 176 -13.39 -19.99 15.19
C ILE A 176 -13.63 -21.47 15.56
N SER A 177 -12.88 -21.96 16.55
CA SER A 177 -13.33 -23.06 17.40
C SER A 177 -13.61 -22.47 18.77
N ASN A 178 -14.81 -21.87 18.87
CA ASN A 178 -15.54 -21.89 20.13
C ASN A 178 -15.95 -23.35 20.37
N GLN A 179 -15.38 -23.95 21.40
CA GLN A 179 -16.02 -25.02 22.15
C GLN A 179 -15.69 -24.87 23.64
#